data_AF-A0A9D2Q238-F1
#
_entry.id   AF-A0A9D2Q238-F1
#
_cell.length_a   1.000
_cell.length_b   1.000
_cell.length_c   1.000
_cell.angle_alpha   90.00
_cell.angle_beta   90.00
_cell.angle_gamma   90.00
#
_symmetry.space_group_name_H-M   'P 1'
#
loop_
_entity.id
_entity.type
_entity.pdbx_description
1 polymer ?
#
loop_
_entity_poly.entity_id
_entity_poly.type
_entity_poly.pdbx_seq_one_letter_code
_entity_poly.pdbx_strand_id
1 'polypeptide(L)'
;MTRSDDRQEPSPRWDVRPRGESTPDGAPPASQVLRTELARIEHRVEDVIAQGRAAFVEGSESYDRAAVAVLRLAALFEEEKRFGTSLTVVTTDERRGITTTRDIAARSGCGAMSSEILWRTVTERIPDVVARIHAALDA
;
A
#
# COMPACT_ATOMS: atom_id res chain seq x y z
N MET A 1 -32.89 46.00 -30.05
CA MET A 1 -32.77 45.61 -28.63
C MET A 1 -31.89 44.37 -28.58
N THR A 2 -30.63 44.54 -28.18
CA THR A 2 -29.61 43.48 -28.18
C THR A 2 -29.15 43.29 -26.73
N ARG A 3 -29.51 42.18 -26.10
CA ARG A 3 -29.09 41.71 -24.77
C ARG A 3 -29.56 40.27 -24.63
N SER A 4 -28.83 39.28 -24.15
CA SER A 4 -27.43 39.14 -23.78
C SER A 4 -27.19 37.63 -23.88
N ASP A 5 -26.15 37.23 -24.60
CA ASP A 5 -25.67 35.84 -24.63
C ASP A 5 -24.84 35.64 -23.36
N ASP A 6 -25.44 35.08 -22.31
CA ASP A 6 -24.76 34.68 -21.08
C ASP A 6 -23.80 33.52 -21.40
N ARG A 7 -22.59 33.89 -21.84
CA ARG A 7 -21.48 32.94 -21.94
C ARG A 7 -20.93 32.70 -20.55
N GLN A 8 -21.41 31.61 -19.96
CA GLN A 8 -20.89 31.04 -18.74
C GLN A 8 -19.43 30.61 -18.99
N GLU A 9 -18.47 31.34 -18.43
CA GLU A 9 -17.05 30.99 -18.57
C GLU A 9 -16.74 29.66 -17.86
N PRO A 10 -15.94 28.77 -18.47
CA PRO A 10 -15.58 27.50 -17.86
C PRO A 10 -14.68 27.74 -16.64
N SER A 11 -15.08 27.20 -15.49
CA SER A 11 -14.29 27.22 -14.26
C SER A 11 -12.90 26.61 -14.48
N PRO A 12 -11.84 27.14 -13.83
CA PRO A 12 -10.47 26.67 -14.06
C PRO A 12 -10.33 25.19 -13.66
N ARG A 13 -9.96 24.39 -14.65
CA ARG A 13 -9.59 22.97 -14.53
C ARG A 13 -8.41 22.86 -13.55
N TRP A 14 -8.47 21.89 -12.62
CA TRP A 14 -7.39 21.58 -11.66
C TRP A 14 -6.03 21.61 -12.35
N ASP A 15 -5.26 22.68 -12.13
CA ASP A 15 -3.95 22.86 -12.73
C ASP A 15 -2.94 22.10 -11.87
N VAL A 16 -2.69 20.85 -12.24
CA VAL A 16 -1.76 19.97 -11.53
C VAL A 16 -0.35 20.48 -11.80
N ARG A 17 0.22 21.21 -10.84
CA ARG A 17 1.64 21.58 -10.88
C ARG A 17 2.49 20.31 -10.95
N PRO A 18 3.37 20.15 -11.96
CA PRO A 18 4.31 19.06 -12.00
C PRO A 18 5.23 19.17 -10.77
N ARG A 19 5.30 18.10 -9.98
CA ARG A 19 6.25 18.01 -8.88
C ARG A 19 7.66 17.96 -9.49
N GLY A 20 8.36 19.08 -9.45
CA GLY A 20 9.79 19.11 -9.77
C GLY A 20 10.54 18.17 -8.83
N GLU A 21 11.47 17.38 -9.39
CA GLU A 21 12.43 16.57 -8.63
C GLU A 21 13.39 17.50 -7.88
N SER A 22 12.93 18.07 -6.78
CA SER A 22 13.80 18.58 -5.73
C SER A 22 13.79 17.50 -4.67
N THR A 23 14.84 16.68 -4.59
CA THR A 23 15.12 15.95 -3.34
C THR A 23 15.35 17.03 -2.29
N PRO A 24 14.44 17.25 -1.32
CA PRO A 24 14.63 18.30 -0.35
C PRO A 24 15.90 17.97 0.44
N ASP A 25 16.75 18.97 0.62
CA ASP A 25 17.88 18.91 1.53
C ASP A 25 17.34 18.49 2.92
N GLY A 26 17.79 17.35 3.44
CA GLY A 26 17.25 16.74 4.67
C GLY A 26 16.18 15.65 4.51
N ALA A 27 15.96 15.09 3.31
CA ALA A 27 15.10 13.91 3.16
C ALA A 27 15.63 12.73 4.02
N PRO A 28 14.76 12.03 4.78
CA PRO A 28 15.20 10.92 5.61
C PRO A 28 15.81 9.78 4.76
N PRO A 29 16.83 9.07 5.29
CA PRO A 29 17.43 7.92 4.62
C PRO A 29 16.38 6.90 4.21
N ALA A 30 16.60 6.22 3.07
CA ALA A 30 15.68 5.19 2.57
C ALA A 30 15.40 4.10 3.62
N SER A 31 16.40 3.71 4.40
CA SER A 31 16.23 2.74 5.49
C SER A 31 15.32 3.24 6.62
N GLN A 32 15.36 4.53 6.95
CA GLN A 32 14.46 5.12 7.96
C GLN A 32 13.01 5.16 7.47
N VAL A 33 12.81 5.54 6.20
CA VAL A 33 11.49 5.52 5.57
C VAL A 33 10.95 4.10 5.53
N LEU A 34 11.78 3.13 5.10
CA LEU A 34 11.39 1.74 5.04
C LEU A 34 11.01 1.18 6.42
N ARG A 35 11.80 1.41 7.47
CA ARG A 35 11.45 1.02 8.85
C ARG A 35 10.11 1.60 9.29
N THR A 36 9.88 2.88 9.00
CA THR A 36 8.62 3.56 9.37
C THR A 36 7.44 2.94 8.66
N GLU A 37 7.60 2.58 7.39
CA GLU A 37 6.56 1.97 6.58
C GLU A 37 6.27 0.52 7.01
N LEU A 38 7.30 -0.26 7.32
CA LEU A 38 7.16 -1.62 7.85
C LEU A 38 6.45 -1.65 9.21
N ALA A 39 6.82 -0.78 10.15
CA ALA A 39 6.16 -0.68 11.45
C ALA A 39 4.66 -0.34 11.32
N ARG A 40 4.31 0.51 10.35
CA ARG A 40 2.91 0.84 10.04
C ARG A 40 2.16 -0.34 9.42
N ILE A 41 2.83 -1.17 8.62
CA ILE A 41 2.25 -2.38 8.02
C ILE A 41 2.04 -3.44 9.11
N GLU A 42 3.06 -3.68 9.93
CA GLU A 42 3.03 -4.62 11.06
C GLU A 42 1.88 -4.30 12.02
N HIS A 43 1.77 -3.05 12.48
CA HIS A 43 0.68 -2.64 13.37
C HIS A 43 -0.72 -2.92 12.77
N ARG A 44 -0.92 -2.71 11.46
CA ARG A 44 -2.20 -3.02 10.80
C ARG A 44 -2.46 -4.53 10.75
N VAL A 45 -1.41 -5.32 10.50
CA VAL A 45 -1.50 -6.78 10.45
C VAL A 45 -1.83 -7.34 11.83
N GLU A 46 -1.18 -6.83 12.87
CA GLU A 46 -1.46 -7.18 14.27
C GLU A 46 -2.91 -6.86 14.65
N ASP A 47 -3.41 -5.67 14.30
CA ASP A 47 -4.81 -5.29 14.53
C ASP A 47 -5.79 -6.27 13.83
N VAL A 48 -5.51 -6.65 12.58
CA VAL A 48 -6.33 -7.60 11.82
C VAL A 48 -6.34 -8.98 12.48
N ILE A 49 -5.16 -9.47 12.90
CA ILE A 49 -5.03 -10.74 13.60
C ILE A 49 -5.79 -10.70 14.92
N ALA A 50 -5.67 -9.61 15.68
CA ALA A 50 -6.31 -9.44 16.98
C ALA A 50 -7.85 -9.38 16.89
N GLN A 51 -8.39 -8.72 15.85
CA GLN A 51 -9.83 -8.69 15.58
C GLN A 51 -10.36 -10.06 15.12
N GLY A 52 -9.51 -10.86 14.48
CA GLY A 52 -9.78 -12.24 14.13
C GLY A 52 -10.65 -12.41 12.88
N ARG A 53 -10.69 -13.66 12.40
CA ARG A 53 -11.32 -14.00 11.12
C ARG A 53 -12.81 -13.66 11.06
N ALA A 54 -13.53 -13.74 12.18
CA ALA A 54 -14.97 -13.49 12.23
C ALA A 54 -15.33 -12.01 11.94
N ALA A 55 -14.45 -11.07 12.32
CA ALA A 55 -14.62 -9.65 12.04
C ALA A 55 -14.19 -9.29 10.60
N PHE A 56 -13.54 -10.21 9.89
CA PHE A 56 -12.95 -9.98 8.57
C PHE A 56 -13.97 -10.18 7.45
N VAL A 57 -14.72 -9.11 7.15
CA VAL A 57 -15.74 -9.08 6.09
C VAL A 57 -15.49 -7.87 5.19
N GLU A 58 -15.75 -7.98 3.89
CA GLU A 58 -15.61 -6.86 2.94
C GLU A 58 -16.37 -5.62 3.44
N GLY A 59 -15.70 -4.46 3.42
CA GLY A 59 -16.24 -3.19 3.95
C GLY A 59 -16.13 -3.02 5.48
N SER A 60 -15.59 -4.00 6.20
CA SER A 60 -15.22 -3.84 7.61
C SER A 60 -13.90 -3.09 7.75
N GLU A 61 -13.70 -2.47 8.91
CA GLU A 61 -12.43 -1.81 9.24
C GLU A 61 -11.24 -2.77 9.23
N SER A 62 -11.44 -4.04 9.61
CA SER A 62 -10.41 -5.09 9.57
C SER A 62 -9.98 -5.37 8.12
N TYR A 63 -10.96 -5.48 7.23
CA TYR A 63 -10.72 -5.69 5.80
C TYR A 63 -9.98 -4.50 5.17
N ASP A 64 -10.39 -3.28 5.50
CA ASP A 64 -9.75 -2.07 5.00
C ASP A 64 -8.29 -1.95 5.49
N ARG A 65 -8.03 -2.24 6.78
CA ARG A 65 -6.66 -2.30 7.32
C ARG A 65 -5.80 -3.31 6.56
N ALA A 66 -6.32 -4.51 6.29
CA ALA A 66 -5.64 -5.55 5.53
C ALA A 66 -5.34 -5.13 4.09
N ALA A 67 -6.33 -4.56 3.40
CA ALA A 67 -6.15 -4.04 2.04
C ALA A 67 -5.06 -2.97 1.99
N VAL A 68 -5.07 -2.02 2.95
CA VAL A 68 -4.06 -0.98 3.07
C VAL A 68 -2.67 -1.56 3.37
N ALA A 69 -2.56 -2.57 4.23
CA ALA A 69 -1.29 -3.23 4.52
C ALA A 69 -0.66 -3.84 3.25
N VAL A 70 -1.46 -4.59 2.48
CA VAL A 70 -1.02 -5.18 1.20
C VAL A 70 -0.66 -4.11 0.17
N LEU A 71 -1.48 -3.07 0.01
CA LEU A 71 -1.23 -1.94 -0.89
C LEU A 71 0.12 -1.28 -0.59
N ARG A 72 0.39 -1.00 0.69
CA ARG A 72 1.62 -0.32 1.12
C ARG A 72 2.84 -1.22 0.93
N LEU A 73 2.75 -2.50 1.27
CA LEU A 73 3.87 -3.43 1.07
C LEU A 73 4.19 -3.61 -0.43
N ALA A 74 3.18 -3.77 -1.28
CA ALA A 74 3.36 -3.86 -2.71
C ALA A 74 4.01 -2.60 -3.30
N ALA A 75 3.62 -1.41 -2.83
CA ALA A 75 4.22 -0.15 -3.27
C ALA A 75 5.73 -0.06 -2.93
N LEU A 76 6.15 -0.61 -1.78
CA LEU A 76 7.58 -0.68 -1.43
C LEU A 76 8.37 -1.53 -2.44
N PHE A 77 7.78 -2.59 -3.00
CA PHE A 77 8.43 -3.41 -4.02
C PHE A 77 8.57 -2.69 -5.37
N GLU A 78 7.71 -1.72 -5.67
CA GLU A 78 7.75 -0.94 -6.92
C GLU A 78 8.82 0.16 -6.89
N GLU A 79 9.22 0.61 -5.70
CA GLU A 79 10.30 1.58 -5.49
C GLU A 79 11.70 0.91 -5.51
N GLU A 80 11.99 0.07 -6.50
CA GLU A 80 13.24 -0.72 -6.58
C GLU A 80 14.50 0.15 -6.51
N LYS A 81 14.48 1.34 -7.12
CA LYS A 81 15.60 2.29 -7.07
C LYS A 81 15.90 2.78 -5.65
N ARG A 82 14.89 2.85 -4.80
CA ARG A 82 14.98 3.40 -3.44
C ARG A 82 15.21 2.32 -2.39
N PHE A 83 14.55 1.17 -2.51
CA PHE A 83 14.55 0.12 -1.50
C PHE A 83 15.13 -1.21 -1.97
N GLY A 84 15.54 -1.33 -3.23
CA GLY A 84 15.91 -2.61 -3.86
C GLY A 84 16.96 -3.41 -3.07
N THR A 85 18.02 -2.76 -2.58
CA THR A 85 19.08 -3.40 -1.78
C THR A 85 18.52 -4.02 -0.49
N SER A 86 17.68 -3.28 0.24
CA SER A 86 17.09 -3.75 1.51
C SER A 86 16.01 -4.81 1.31
N LEU A 87 15.43 -4.90 0.12
CA LEU A 87 14.34 -5.84 -0.19
C LEU A 87 14.81 -7.12 -0.88
N THR A 88 16.13 -7.32 -1.07
CA THR A 88 16.69 -8.51 -1.74
C THR A 88 16.38 -9.83 -1.01
N VAL A 89 16.05 -9.77 0.28
CA VAL A 89 15.62 -10.93 1.09
C VAL A 89 14.21 -11.44 0.75
N VAL A 90 13.44 -10.68 -0.03
CA VAL A 90 12.10 -11.05 -0.49
C VAL A 90 12.20 -11.60 -1.91
N THR A 91 11.79 -12.86 -2.08
CA THR A 91 11.86 -13.55 -3.38
C THR A 91 10.93 -12.94 -4.42
N THR A 92 11.24 -13.15 -5.69
CA THR A 92 10.41 -12.67 -6.81
C THR A 92 8.98 -13.21 -6.75
N ASP A 93 8.80 -14.47 -6.31
CA ASP A 93 7.49 -15.09 -6.22
C ASP A 93 6.65 -14.52 -5.07
N GLU A 94 7.28 -14.21 -3.93
CA GLU A 94 6.61 -13.54 -2.81
C GLU A 94 6.16 -12.13 -3.20
N ARG A 95 7.04 -11.35 -3.86
CA ARG A 95 6.69 -10.03 -4.38
C ARG A 95 5.50 -10.14 -5.34
N ARG A 96 5.56 -11.06 -6.31
CA ARG A 96 4.46 -11.30 -7.27
C ARG A 96 3.17 -11.67 -6.56
N GLY A 97 3.20 -12.55 -5.56
CA GLY A 97 2.02 -12.99 -4.81
C GLY A 97 1.37 -11.86 -4.03
N ILE A 98 2.17 -10.99 -3.39
CA ILE A 98 1.68 -9.82 -2.66
C ILE A 98 1.09 -8.79 -3.64
N THR A 99 1.78 -8.48 -4.73
CA THR A 99 1.26 -7.58 -5.78
C THR A 99 -0.04 -8.11 -6.39
N THR A 100 -0.14 -9.43 -6.63
CA THR A 100 -1.39 -10.04 -7.12
C THR A 100 -2.51 -9.90 -6.10
N THR A 101 -2.22 -10.09 -4.81
CA THR A 101 -3.21 -9.89 -3.74
C THR A 101 -3.67 -8.43 -3.68
N ARG A 102 -2.77 -7.46 -3.86
CA ARG A 102 -3.13 -6.05 -3.99
C ARG A 102 -4.11 -5.83 -5.14
N ASP A 103 -3.81 -6.36 -6.31
CA ASP A 103 -4.65 -6.19 -7.51
C ASP A 103 -6.04 -6.85 -7.36
N ILE A 104 -6.13 -7.89 -6.52
CA ILE A 104 -7.41 -8.47 -6.10
C ILE A 104 -8.14 -7.51 -5.14
N ALA A 105 -7.46 -7.03 -4.09
CA ALA A 105 -8.05 -6.14 -3.08
C ALA A 105 -8.48 -4.78 -3.66
N ALA A 106 -7.79 -4.28 -4.68
CA ALA A 106 -8.10 -3.02 -5.35
C ALA A 106 -9.31 -3.12 -6.31
N ARG A 107 -9.73 -4.34 -6.69
CA ARG A 107 -10.93 -4.56 -7.50
C ARG A 107 -12.15 -4.67 -6.61
N SER A 108 -13.05 -3.71 -6.71
CA SER A 108 -14.36 -3.71 -6.02
C SER A 108 -15.23 -4.90 -6.45
N GLY A 109 -16.04 -5.44 -5.53
CA GLY A 109 -17.05 -6.47 -5.85
C GLY A 109 -16.50 -7.90 -5.92
N CYS A 110 -15.33 -8.11 -5.32
CA CYS A 110 -14.68 -9.41 -5.27
C CYS A 110 -15.15 -10.16 -4.03
N GLY A 111 -16.08 -11.11 -4.21
CA GLY A 111 -16.74 -11.84 -3.12
C GLY A 111 -15.81 -12.69 -2.22
N ALA A 112 -16.40 -13.57 -1.41
CA ALA A 112 -15.74 -14.29 -0.30
C ALA A 112 -14.38 -14.95 -0.61
N MET A 113 -14.14 -15.43 -1.83
CA MET A 113 -12.85 -16.00 -2.25
C MET A 113 -11.69 -15.00 -2.16
N SER A 114 -11.95 -13.74 -2.55
CA SER A 114 -10.95 -12.67 -2.47
C SER A 114 -10.67 -12.27 -1.02
N SER A 115 -11.69 -12.36 -0.15
CA SER A 115 -11.51 -12.17 1.29
C SER A 115 -10.63 -13.26 1.91
N GLU A 116 -10.79 -14.52 1.51
CA GLU A 116 -9.92 -15.62 1.98
C GLU A 116 -8.47 -15.45 1.52
N ILE A 117 -8.25 -15.07 0.27
CA ILE A 117 -6.90 -14.81 -0.27
C ILE A 117 -6.25 -13.65 0.49
N LEU A 118 -6.98 -12.56 0.67
CA LEU A 118 -6.48 -11.39 1.39
C LEU A 118 -6.16 -11.74 2.85
N TRP A 119 -7.05 -12.46 3.53
CA TRP A 119 -6.85 -12.92 4.91
C TRP A 119 -5.54 -13.69 5.04
N ARG A 120 -5.36 -14.78 4.28
CA ARG A 120 -4.15 -15.62 4.37
C ARG A 120 -2.88 -14.84 4.02
N THR A 121 -2.93 -14.02 2.97
CA THR A 121 -1.76 -13.19 2.63
C THR A 121 -1.39 -12.27 3.79
N VAL A 122 -2.36 -11.62 4.44
CA VAL A 122 -2.12 -10.66 5.52
C VAL A 122 -1.72 -11.33 6.82
N THR A 123 -2.32 -12.47 7.19
CA THR A 123 -2.07 -13.08 8.50
C THR A 123 -0.97 -14.13 8.50
N GLU A 124 -0.63 -14.69 7.33
CA GLU A 124 0.38 -15.75 7.24
C GLU A 124 1.64 -15.27 6.51
N ARG A 125 1.50 -14.64 5.33
CA ARG A 125 2.66 -14.33 4.47
C ARG A 125 3.34 -13.01 4.82
N ILE A 126 2.57 -11.96 5.05
CA ILE A 126 3.11 -10.63 5.33
C ILE A 126 3.97 -10.61 6.60
N PRO A 127 3.57 -11.23 7.73
CA PRO A 127 4.40 -11.26 8.94
C PRO A 127 5.81 -11.80 8.68
N ASP A 128 5.92 -12.94 7.98
CA ASP A 128 7.19 -13.58 7.67
C ASP A 128 8.06 -12.75 6.72
N VAL A 129 7.44 -12.06 5.76
CA VAL A 129 8.15 -11.16 4.84
C VAL A 129 8.66 -9.92 5.59
N VAL A 130 7.81 -9.29 6.39
CA VAL A 130 8.15 -8.09 7.17
C VAL A 130 9.28 -8.39 8.16
N ALA A 131 9.21 -9.50 8.89
CA ALA A 131 10.23 -9.91 9.83
C ALA A 131 11.61 -10.09 9.18
N ARG A 132 11.66 -10.71 7.97
CA ARG A 132 12.91 -10.85 7.22
C ARG A 132 13.48 -9.53 6.74
N ILE A 133 12.63 -8.59 6.30
CA ILE A 133 13.11 -7.26 5.90
C ILE A 133 13.68 -6.51 7.10
N HIS A 134 13.04 -6.59 8.27
CA HIS A 134 13.59 -6.02 9.50
C HIS A 134 14.97 -6.61 9.84
N ALA A 135 15.10 -7.93 9.84
CA ALA A 135 16.38 -8.58 10.09
C ALA A 135 17.48 -8.13 9.10
N ALA A 136 17.13 -7.91 7.83
CA ALA A 136 18.07 -7.43 6.81
C ALA A 136 18.46 -5.95 6.99
N LEU A 137 17.62 -5.14 7.64
CA LEU A 137 17.90 -3.73 7.90
C LEU A 137 18.82 -3.52 9.11
N ASP A 138 18.86 -4.49 10.01
CA ASP A 138 19.65 -4.46 11.24
C ASP A 138 20.98 -5.22 11.13
N ALA A 139 21.21 -5.87 9.98
CA ALA A 139 22.46 -6.54 9.60
C ALA A 139 23.46 -5.58 8.95
#